data_AF-A0A7J5VN27-F1
#
_entry.id   AF-A0A7J5VN27-F1
#
_cell.length_a   1.000
_cell.length_b   1.000
_cell.length_c   1.000
_cell.angle_alpha   90.00
_cell.angle_beta   90.00
_cell.angle_gamma   90.00
#
_symmetry.space_group_name_H-M   'P 1'
#
loop_
_entity.id
_entity.type
_entity.pdbx_description
1 polymer ?
#
loop_
_entity_poly.entity_id
_entity_poly.type
_entity_poly.pdbx_seq_one_letter_code
_entity_poly.pdbx_strand_id
1 'polypeptide(L)'
;MQMDITKLYDVKQLGYFENIEYEFSKNFVKYIKNYNQIDQNIGITIALLVSSNDHTLAFPMISKLTTHNKMCVLKEIVRKKFYNSNPNMVRDYDEWLDKASKSKTERNQYIHGYWQLAGCLTEKPIIFSPINWDIGKINCKNQNFSLEEFTSIADELENISLEFGDLRRRYPF
;
A
#
# COMPACT_ATOMS: atom_id res chain seq x y z
N MET A 1 14.95 1.18 -47.22
CA MET A 1 14.25 0.00 -46.68
C MET A 1 13.31 0.49 -45.61
N GLN A 2 12.03 0.64 -45.94
CA GLN A 2 11.03 1.22 -45.04
C GLN A 2 10.44 0.08 -44.23
N MET A 3 10.70 0.08 -42.92
CA MET A 3 10.25 -0.98 -42.02
C MET A 3 8.74 -0.82 -41.83
N ASP A 4 7.98 -1.82 -42.25
CA ASP A 4 6.52 -1.81 -42.18
C ASP A 4 6.09 -1.98 -40.72
N ILE A 5 5.73 -0.86 -40.08
CA ILE A 5 5.39 -0.78 -38.65
C ILE A 5 4.15 -1.64 -38.33
N THR A 6 3.32 -1.95 -39.33
CA THR A 6 2.15 -2.83 -39.14
C THR A 6 2.50 -4.30 -38.95
N LYS A 7 3.74 -4.73 -39.26
CA LYS A 7 4.23 -6.09 -38.99
C LYS A 7 4.90 -6.27 -37.62
N LEU A 8 5.07 -5.20 -36.85
CA LEU A 8 5.77 -5.23 -35.56
C LEU A 8 4.88 -5.68 -34.39
N TYR A 9 3.57 -5.70 -34.54
CA TYR A 9 2.63 -6.13 -33.51
C TYR A 9 1.62 -7.11 -34.12
N ASP A 10 1.78 -8.39 -33.81
CA ASP A 10 0.74 -9.39 -34.04
C ASP A 10 -0.53 -8.93 -33.29
N VAL A 11 -1.71 -9.04 -33.91
CA VAL A 11 -3.01 -8.72 -33.27
C VAL A 11 -3.16 -9.47 -31.93
N LYS A 12 -2.55 -10.66 -31.81
CA LYS A 12 -2.47 -11.41 -30.55
C LYS A 12 -1.64 -10.71 -29.47
N GLN A 13 -0.55 -10.02 -29.85
CA GLN A 13 0.27 -9.25 -28.92
C GLN A 13 -0.43 -7.98 -28.45
N LEU A 14 -1.26 -7.36 -29.30
CA LEU A 14 -2.12 -6.23 -28.90
C LEU A 14 -3.12 -6.66 -27.83
N GLY A 15 -3.89 -7.74 -28.06
CA GLY A 15 -4.86 -8.22 -27.07
C GLY A 15 -4.21 -8.70 -25.76
N TYR A 16 -3.00 -9.25 -25.82
CA TYR A 16 -2.21 -9.60 -24.63
C TYR A 16 -1.80 -8.36 -23.82
N PHE A 17 -1.35 -7.30 -24.49
CA PHE A 17 -0.92 -6.07 -23.84
C PHE A 17 -2.10 -5.32 -23.20
N GLU A 18 -3.23 -5.22 -23.90
CA GLU A 18 -4.47 -4.65 -23.36
C GLU A 18 -4.92 -5.39 -22.09
N ASN A 19 -4.80 -6.72 -22.06
CA ASN A 19 -5.11 -7.51 -20.88
C ASN A 19 -4.15 -7.23 -19.70
N ILE A 20 -2.84 -7.14 -19.97
CA ILE A 20 -1.87 -6.76 -18.93
C ILE A 20 -2.17 -5.37 -18.39
N GLU A 21 -2.44 -4.40 -19.26
CA GLU A 21 -2.73 -3.02 -18.86
C GLU A 21 -3.98 -2.94 -17.99
N TYR A 22 -5.04 -3.65 -18.39
CA TYR A 22 -6.27 -3.73 -17.63
C TYR A 22 -6.05 -4.34 -16.24
N GLU A 23 -5.42 -5.51 -16.16
CA GLU A 23 -5.19 -6.20 -14.89
C GLU A 23 -4.18 -5.47 -14.01
N PHE A 24 -3.12 -4.87 -14.58
CA PHE A 24 -2.22 -3.99 -13.85
C PHE A 24 -2.97 -2.80 -13.24
N SER A 25 -3.76 -2.09 -14.05
CA SER A 25 -4.52 -0.91 -13.61
C SER A 25 -5.50 -1.27 -12.49
N LYS A 26 -6.23 -2.39 -12.64
CA LYS A 26 -7.14 -2.92 -11.63
C LYS A 26 -6.42 -3.25 -10.32
N ASN A 27 -5.28 -3.95 -10.38
CA ASN A 27 -4.49 -4.26 -9.19
C ASN A 27 -3.86 -3.01 -8.56
N PHE A 28 -3.47 -2.02 -9.38
CA PHE A 28 -2.92 -0.76 -8.88
C PHE A 28 -3.99 0.03 -8.14
N VAL A 29 -5.19 0.14 -8.69
CA VAL A 29 -6.35 0.75 -7.99
C VAL A 29 -6.67 0.01 -6.69
N LYS A 30 -6.67 -1.33 -6.72
CA LYS A 30 -6.85 -2.17 -5.52
C LYS A 30 -5.80 -1.84 -4.46
N TYR A 31 -4.52 -1.76 -4.85
CA TYR A 31 -3.41 -1.42 -3.97
C TYR A 31 -3.61 -0.04 -3.31
N ILE A 32 -3.88 1.01 -4.10
CA ILE A 32 -4.11 2.37 -3.58
C ILE A 32 -5.30 2.41 -2.62
N LYS A 33 -6.41 1.75 -2.99
CA LYS A 33 -7.62 1.68 -2.17
C LYS A 33 -7.33 1.06 -0.81
N ASN A 34 -6.67 -0.11 -0.79
CA ASN A 34 -6.36 -0.81 0.46
C ASN A 34 -5.40 0.00 1.35
N TYR A 35 -4.40 0.66 0.77
CA TYR A 35 -3.52 1.54 1.53
C TYR A 35 -4.28 2.69 2.21
N ASN A 36 -5.13 3.37 1.44
CA ASN A 36 -5.93 4.48 1.96
C ASN A 36 -6.90 4.00 3.05
N GLN A 37 -7.46 2.81 2.89
CA GLN A 37 -8.33 2.21 3.90
C GLN A 37 -7.57 1.90 5.20
N ILE A 38 -6.34 1.40 5.14
CA ILE A 38 -5.46 1.21 6.31
C ILE A 38 -5.23 2.56 7.01
N ASP A 39 -4.82 3.60 6.29
CA ASP A 39 -4.57 4.94 6.86
C ASP A 39 -5.81 5.55 7.54
N GLN A 40 -6.97 5.45 6.89
CA GLN A 40 -8.24 5.93 7.44
C GLN A 40 -8.64 5.14 8.68
N ASN A 41 -8.53 3.82 8.63
CA ASN A 41 -8.88 2.93 9.73
C ASN A 41 -8.02 3.17 10.98
N ILE A 42 -6.71 3.40 10.80
CA ILE A 42 -5.83 3.82 11.91
C ILE A 42 -6.33 5.14 12.48
N GLY A 43 -6.63 6.13 11.63
CA GLY A 43 -7.12 7.44 12.06
C GLY A 43 -8.42 7.34 12.88
N ILE A 44 -9.37 6.53 12.43
CA ILE A 44 -10.63 6.27 13.14
C ILE A 44 -10.33 5.60 14.50
N THR A 45 -9.47 4.60 14.54
CA THR A 45 -9.12 3.91 15.80
C THR A 45 -8.46 4.86 16.80
N ILE A 46 -7.57 5.76 16.34
CA ILE A 46 -7.00 6.80 17.22
C ILE A 46 -8.12 7.71 17.75
N ALA A 47 -9.02 8.19 16.90
CA ALA A 47 -10.11 9.07 17.32
C ALA A 47 -11.01 8.42 18.37
N LEU A 48 -11.32 7.13 18.21
CA LEU A 48 -12.09 6.32 19.16
C LEU A 48 -11.35 6.15 20.49
N LEU A 49 -10.05 5.85 20.44
CA LEU A 49 -9.27 5.61 21.65
C LEU A 49 -8.94 6.89 22.41
N VAL A 50 -8.83 8.05 21.77
CA VAL A 50 -8.42 9.31 22.44
C VAL A 50 -9.63 10.10 22.96
N SER A 51 -10.76 10.08 22.27
CA SER A 51 -11.95 10.84 22.65
C SER A 51 -13.11 9.91 22.93
N SER A 52 -13.50 9.78 24.20
CA SER A 52 -14.69 8.99 24.58
C SER A 52 -16.00 9.71 24.26
N ASN A 53 -15.99 11.04 24.06
CA ASN A 53 -17.20 11.86 24.02
C ASN A 53 -17.34 12.82 22.82
N ASP A 54 -16.26 13.18 22.10
CA ASP A 54 -16.36 14.04 20.92
C ASP A 54 -15.22 13.81 19.92
N HIS A 55 -15.48 13.03 18.88
CA HIS A 55 -14.49 12.74 17.84
C HIS A 55 -14.21 13.95 16.94
N THR A 56 -15.08 14.96 16.91
CA THR A 56 -14.95 16.12 16.01
C THR A 56 -13.73 16.99 16.33
N LEU A 57 -13.27 16.97 17.59
CA LEU A 57 -12.05 17.67 18.02
C LEU A 57 -10.76 16.91 17.67
N ALA A 58 -10.81 15.57 17.61
CA ALA A 58 -9.64 14.75 17.35
C ALA A 58 -9.32 14.67 15.85
N PHE A 59 -10.34 14.60 14.98
CA PHE A 59 -10.16 14.45 13.53
C PHE A 59 -9.28 15.54 12.87
N PRO A 60 -9.44 16.85 13.18
CA PRO A 60 -8.59 17.90 12.60
C PRO A 60 -7.10 17.77 12.96
N MET A 61 -6.78 17.18 14.11
CA MET A 61 -5.39 16.91 14.49
C MET A 61 -4.89 15.64 13.79
N ILE A 62 -5.69 14.57 13.78
CA ILE A 62 -5.34 13.29 13.16
C ILE A 62 -5.15 13.42 11.64
N SER A 63 -5.94 14.25 10.96
CA SER A 63 -5.85 14.45 9.51
C SER A 63 -4.54 15.14 9.08
N LYS A 64 -3.89 15.87 9.99
CA LYS A 64 -2.58 16.50 9.76
C LYS A 64 -1.41 15.53 9.97
N LEU A 65 -1.65 14.37 10.56
CA LEU A 65 -0.63 13.35 10.75
C LEU A 65 -0.39 12.58 9.46
N THR A 66 0.87 12.30 9.16
CA THR A 66 1.24 11.32 8.14
C THR A 66 0.81 9.92 8.59
N THR A 67 0.61 8.99 7.65
CA THR A 67 0.28 7.58 7.98
C THR A 67 1.27 6.99 8.98
N HIS A 68 2.56 7.28 8.82
CA HIS A 68 3.60 6.85 9.77
C HIS A 68 3.37 7.41 11.17
N ASN A 69 3.12 8.71 11.30
CA ASN A 69 2.86 9.33 12.60
C ASN A 69 1.59 8.77 13.23
N LYS A 70 0.54 8.48 12.44
CA LYS A 70 -0.66 7.79 12.94
C LYS A 70 -0.33 6.40 13.48
N MET A 71 0.48 5.60 12.77
CA MET A 71 0.93 4.28 13.24
C MET A 71 1.68 4.39 14.58
N CYS A 72 2.61 5.34 14.71
CA CYS A 72 3.33 5.58 15.97
C CYS A 72 2.39 5.97 17.11
N VAL A 73 1.48 6.93 16.86
CA VAL A 73 0.50 7.39 17.86
C VAL A 73 -0.42 6.23 18.29
N LEU A 74 -0.90 5.42 17.35
CA LEU A 74 -1.72 4.25 17.67
C LEU A 74 -0.96 3.26 18.55
N LYS A 75 0.30 2.96 18.21
CA LYS A 75 1.19 2.08 19.00
C LYS A 75 1.30 2.56 20.45
N GLU A 76 1.58 3.85 20.62
CA GLU A 76 1.72 4.45 21.96
C GLU A 76 0.41 4.41 22.76
N ILE A 77 -0.72 4.74 22.13
CA ILE A 77 -2.02 4.72 22.80
C ILE A 77 -2.38 3.30 23.25
N VAL A 78 -2.23 2.31 22.38
CA VAL A 78 -2.56 0.91 22.68
C VAL A 78 -1.70 0.40 23.83
N ARG A 79 -0.38 0.63 23.77
CA ARG A 79 0.53 0.26 24.87
C ARG A 79 0.15 0.97 26.17
N LYS A 80 -0.02 2.30 26.14
CA LYS A 80 -0.34 3.07 27.36
C LYS A 80 -1.65 2.65 28.03
N LYS A 81 -2.68 2.33 27.24
CA LYS A 81 -4.00 1.96 27.76
C LYS A 81 -4.12 0.49 28.15
N PHE A 82 -3.44 -0.41 27.44
CA PHE A 82 -3.74 -1.84 27.51
C PHE A 82 -2.55 -2.73 27.89
N TYR A 83 -1.34 -2.20 28.10
CA TYR A 83 -0.17 -3.04 28.40
C TYR A 83 -0.37 -3.97 29.61
N ASN A 84 -1.01 -3.48 30.67
CA ASN A 84 -1.27 -4.29 31.87
C ASN A 84 -2.59 -5.06 31.81
N SER A 85 -3.61 -4.53 31.12
CA SER A 85 -4.97 -5.09 31.13
C SER A 85 -5.23 -6.09 30.01
N ASN A 86 -4.54 -5.95 28.87
CA ASN A 86 -4.67 -6.85 27.72
C ASN A 86 -3.35 -6.93 26.91
N PRO A 87 -2.32 -7.62 27.43
CA PRO A 87 -1.02 -7.72 26.75
C PRO A 87 -1.07 -8.44 25.40
N ASN A 88 -2.04 -9.34 25.19
CA ASN A 88 -2.24 -10.00 23.89
C ASN A 88 -2.70 -8.99 22.82
N MET A 89 -3.64 -8.10 23.16
CA MET A 89 -4.03 -7.00 22.27
C MET A 89 -2.83 -6.15 21.88
N VAL A 90 -1.99 -5.77 22.84
CA VAL A 90 -0.80 -4.96 22.56
C VAL A 90 0.15 -5.66 21.60
N ARG A 91 0.46 -6.94 21.84
CA ARG A 91 1.32 -7.74 20.96
C ARG A 91 0.74 -7.83 19.54
N ASP A 92 -0.53 -8.17 19.42
CA ASP A 92 -1.19 -8.37 18.13
C ASP A 92 -1.25 -7.05 17.32
N TYR A 93 -1.47 -5.90 17.99
CA TYR A 93 -1.39 -4.59 17.35
C TYR A 93 0.04 -4.23 16.95
N ASP A 94 1.04 -4.53 17.79
CA ASP A 94 2.45 -4.29 17.47
C ASP A 94 2.88 -5.08 16.22
N GLU A 95 2.54 -6.37 16.15
CA GLU A 95 2.83 -7.23 15.00
C GLU A 95 2.16 -6.72 13.71
N TRP A 96 0.89 -6.31 13.79
CA TRP A 96 0.17 -5.76 12.64
C TRP A 96 0.74 -4.41 12.20
N LEU A 97 1.09 -3.52 13.13
CA LEU A 97 1.72 -2.23 12.83
C LEU A 97 3.07 -2.41 12.15
N ASP A 98 3.85 -3.41 12.56
CA ASP A 98 5.14 -3.72 11.93
C ASP A 98 4.95 -4.25 10.50
N LYS A 99 3.90 -5.05 10.22
CA LYS A 99 3.51 -5.42 8.84
C LYS A 99 3.11 -4.20 8.02
N ALA A 100 2.19 -3.38 8.53
CA ALA A 100 1.67 -2.20 7.84
C ALA A 100 2.77 -1.12 7.59
N SER A 101 3.77 -1.03 8.46
CA SER A 101 4.90 -0.13 8.26
C SER A 101 5.80 -0.53 7.09
N LYS A 102 5.90 -1.82 6.76
CA LYS A 102 6.69 -2.28 5.60
C LYS A 102 6.05 -1.82 4.28
N SER A 103 4.74 -2.00 4.14
CA SER A 103 4.00 -1.59 2.93
C SER A 103 3.97 -0.08 2.70
N LYS A 104 4.15 0.75 3.74
CA LYS A 104 4.30 2.21 3.60
C LYS A 104 5.54 2.63 2.79
N THR A 105 6.66 1.95 2.98
CA THR A 105 7.90 2.29 2.27
C THR A 105 7.73 2.05 0.78
N GLU A 106 7.10 0.92 0.44
CA GLU A 106 6.75 0.54 -0.92
C GLU A 106 5.73 1.50 -1.53
N ARG A 107 4.66 1.85 -0.81
CA ARG A 107 3.62 2.78 -1.30
C ARG A 107 4.19 4.13 -1.71
N ASN A 108 5.07 4.69 -0.89
CA ASN A 108 5.68 5.99 -1.21
C ASN A 108 6.53 5.91 -2.49
N GLN A 109 7.24 4.80 -2.70
CA GLN A 109 7.97 4.59 -3.93
C GLN A 109 7.01 4.40 -5.11
N TYR A 110 6.02 3.51 -4.98
CA TYR A 110 5.09 3.14 -6.04
C TYR A 110 4.19 4.28 -6.51
N ILE A 111 3.75 5.17 -5.62
CA ILE A 111 2.88 6.30 -6.02
C ILE A 111 3.66 7.45 -6.64
N HIS A 112 4.89 7.66 -6.17
CA HIS A 112 5.71 8.74 -6.67
C HIS A 112 6.66 8.29 -7.77
N GLY A 113 6.74 7.01 -8.12
CA GLY A 113 7.55 6.53 -9.23
C GLY A 113 6.83 6.56 -10.57
N TYR A 114 7.54 6.12 -11.60
CA TYR A 114 7.01 5.94 -12.95
C TYR A 114 6.72 4.47 -13.21
N TRP A 115 5.57 4.21 -13.82
CA TRP A 115 5.16 2.89 -14.28
C TRP A 115 5.15 2.86 -15.80
N GLN A 116 5.70 1.79 -16.36
CA GLN A 116 5.68 1.53 -17.79
C GLN A 116 5.30 0.08 -18.03
N LEU A 117 4.50 -0.15 -19.07
CA LEU A 117 4.26 -1.49 -19.60
C LEU A 117 5.10 -1.67 -20.86
N ALA A 118 5.99 -2.66 -20.84
CA ALA A 118 6.88 -2.98 -21.95
C ALA A 118 6.37 -4.24 -22.66
N GLY A 119 5.64 -4.05 -23.77
CA GLY A 119 5.07 -5.15 -24.54
C GLY A 119 6.12 -6.08 -25.18
N CYS A 120 7.39 -5.68 -25.23
CA CYS A 120 8.50 -6.52 -25.67
C CYS A 120 9.01 -7.48 -24.58
N LEU A 121 8.60 -7.32 -23.32
CA LEU A 121 8.97 -8.19 -22.20
C LEU A 121 7.79 -9.10 -21.87
N THR A 122 7.88 -10.39 -22.22
CA THR A 122 6.77 -11.33 -22.02
C THR A 122 6.64 -11.83 -20.58
N GLU A 123 7.75 -11.99 -19.84
CA GLU A 123 7.69 -12.54 -18.47
C GLU A 123 7.45 -11.47 -17.42
N LYS A 124 8.07 -10.29 -17.58
CA LYS A 124 8.01 -9.17 -16.64
C LYS A 124 7.71 -7.84 -17.35
N PRO A 125 6.49 -7.69 -17.90
CA PRO A 125 6.12 -6.52 -18.70
C PRO A 125 5.98 -5.23 -17.88
N ILE A 126 5.80 -5.32 -16.56
CA ILE A 126 5.53 -4.16 -15.71
C ILE A 126 6.87 -3.62 -15.19
N ILE A 127 7.24 -2.42 -15.58
CA ILE A 127 8.48 -1.75 -15.18
C ILE A 127 8.14 -0.61 -14.23
N PHE A 128 8.71 -0.66 -13.05
CA PHE A 128 8.68 0.41 -12.06
C PHE A 128 10.03 1.12 -12.02
N SER A 129 10.01 2.44 -12.20
CA SER A 129 11.17 3.31 -12.08
C SER A 129 10.95 4.28 -10.91
N PRO A 130 11.66 4.12 -9.77
CA PRO A 130 11.51 5.02 -8.64
C PRO A 130 11.98 6.45 -8.98
N ILE A 131 11.27 7.47 -8.50
CA ILE A 131 11.77 8.85 -8.58
C ILE A 131 12.89 9.05 -7.55
N ASN A 132 14.07 9.43 -8.03
CA ASN A 132 15.17 9.90 -7.18
C ASN A 132 14.94 11.36 -6.81
N TRP A 133 14.32 11.59 -5.66
CA TRP A 133 14.21 12.92 -5.05
C TRP A 133 15.55 13.44 -4.52
N ASP A 134 16.52 12.54 -4.32
CA ASP A 134 17.83 12.82 -3.74
C ASP A 134 18.90 12.64 -4.83
N ILE A 135 19.27 13.74 -5.49
CA ILE A 135 20.18 13.81 -6.67
C ILE A 135 21.57 13.18 -6.37
N GLY A 136 21.92 12.98 -5.09
CA GLY A 136 23.22 12.46 -4.65
C GLY A 136 23.32 10.94 -4.44
N LYS A 137 22.23 10.17 -4.49
CA LYS A 137 22.25 8.70 -4.27
C LYS A 137 21.75 7.95 -5.50
N ILE A 138 22.61 7.88 -6.50
CA ILE A 138 22.38 7.16 -7.76
C ILE A 138 22.53 5.66 -7.51
N ASN A 139 21.49 4.99 -7.02
CA ASN A 139 21.40 3.52 -7.16
C ASN A 139 19.99 2.95 -7.05
N CYS A 140 18.98 3.70 -7.49
CA CYS A 140 17.63 3.16 -7.55
C CYS A 140 17.44 2.44 -8.88
N LYS A 141 17.63 1.11 -8.85
CA LYS A 141 17.43 0.24 -10.01
C LYS A 141 15.95 0.11 -10.32
N ASN A 142 15.61 0.09 -11.60
CA ASN A 142 14.28 -0.28 -12.06
C ASN A 142 13.93 -1.68 -11.54
N GLN A 143 12.66 -1.86 -11.18
CA GLN A 143 12.11 -3.14 -10.78
C GLN A 143 11.17 -3.60 -11.88
N ASN A 144 11.29 -4.88 -12.25
CA ASN A 144 10.41 -5.47 -13.26
C ASN A 144 9.55 -6.53 -12.57
N PHE A 145 8.26 -6.51 -12.87
CA PHE A 145 7.27 -7.40 -12.30
C PHE A 145 6.56 -8.17 -13.42
N SER A 146 6.27 -9.44 -13.15
CA SER A 146 5.17 -10.13 -13.80
C SER A 146 3.84 -9.59 -13.28
N LEU A 147 2.75 -9.86 -14.00
CA LEU A 147 1.41 -9.52 -13.52
C LEU A 147 1.08 -10.25 -12.21
N GLU A 148 1.52 -11.49 -12.06
CA GLU A 148 1.32 -12.29 -10.84
C GLU A 148 2.07 -11.69 -9.65
N GLU A 149 3.32 -11.28 -9.83
CA GLU A 149 4.12 -10.62 -8.78
C GLU A 149 3.42 -9.34 -8.29
N PHE A 150 2.94 -8.50 -9.21
CA PHE A 150 2.23 -7.27 -8.83
C PHE A 150 0.86 -7.54 -8.19
N THR A 151 0.15 -8.56 -8.66
CA THR A 151 -1.12 -9.00 -8.04
C THR A 151 -0.89 -9.45 -6.61
N SER A 152 0.17 -10.24 -6.36
CA SER A 152 0.53 -10.68 -5.00
C SER A 152 0.81 -9.52 -4.05
N ILE A 153 1.46 -8.44 -4.53
CA ILE A 153 1.67 -7.22 -3.74
C ILE A 153 0.34 -6.54 -3.39
N ALA A 154 -0.59 -6.45 -4.34
CA ALA A 154 -1.92 -5.88 -4.10
C ALA A 154 -2.76 -6.73 -3.13
N ASP A 155 -2.64 -8.06 -3.21
CA ASP A 155 -3.30 -9.01 -2.32
C ASP A 155 -2.72 -8.99 -0.91
N GLU A 156 -1.40 -8.89 -0.76
CA GLU A 156 -0.76 -8.74 0.56
C GLU A 156 -1.29 -7.51 1.29
N LEU A 157 -1.42 -6.39 0.58
CA LEU A 157 -1.95 -5.16 1.17
C LEU A 157 -3.44 -5.26 1.53
N GLU A 158 -4.23 -5.97 0.72
CA GLU A 158 -5.62 -6.29 1.06
C GLU A 158 -5.68 -7.14 2.34
N ASN A 159 -4.83 -8.17 2.45
CA ASN A 159 -4.77 -9.02 3.64
C ASN A 159 -4.40 -8.20 4.89
N ILE A 160 -3.43 -7.28 4.81
CA ILE A 160 -3.10 -6.37 5.92
C ILE A 160 -4.32 -5.53 6.31
N SER A 161 -5.09 -5.03 5.34
CA SER A 161 -6.32 -4.26 5.58
C SER A 161 -7.39 -5.10 6.28
N LEU A 162 -7.59 -6.36 5.84
CA LEU A 162 -8.53 -7.31 6.44
C LEU A 162 -8.13 -7.70 7.86
N GLU A 163 -6.84 -7.97 8.09
CA GLU A 163 -6.29 -8.27 9.43
C GLU A 163 -6.60 -7.16 10.44
N PHE A 164 -6.61 -5.88 10.00
CA PHE A 164 -6.99 -4.78 10.88
C PHE A 164 -8.47 -4.82 11.28
N GLY A 165 -9.35 -5.16 10.34
CA GLY A 165 -10.76 -5.39 10.63
C GLY A 165 -10.94 -6.51 11.66
N ASP A 166 -10.16 -7.58 11.54
CA ASP A 166 -10.17 -8.71 12.48
C ASP A 166 -9.65 -8.31 13.86
N LEU A 167 -8.59 -7.51 13.93
CA LEU A 167 -8.09 -6.96 15.20
C LEU A 167 -9.15 -6.15 15.92
N ARG A 168 -9.86 -5.26 15.21
CA ARG A 168 -10.93 -4.45 15.79
C ARG A 168 -12.13 -5.28 16.24
N ARG A 169 -12.42 -6.39 15.57
CA ARG A 169 -13.48 -7.33 16.00
C ARG A 169 -13.07 -8.14 17.23
N ARG A 170 -11.80 -8.58 17.30
CA ARG A 170 -11.26 -9.34 18.44
C ARG A 170 -11.10 -8.50 19.69
N TYR A 171 -10.76 -7.22 19.53
CA TYR A 171 -10.51 -6.28 20.63
C TYR A 171 -11.39 -5.04 20.49
N PRO A 172 -12.69 -5.15 20.82
CA PRO A 172 -13.57 -3.99 20.84
C PRO A 172 -13.17 -3.05 21.98
N PHE A 173 -13.18 -1.74 21.71
CA PHE A 173 -12.92 -0.66 22.66
C PHE A 173 -13.90 0.48 22.42
#